data_AF-A0A3L7CED1-F1
#
_entry.id   AF-A0A3L7CED1-F1
#
_cell.length_a   1.000
_cell.length_b   1.000
_cell.length_c   1.000
_cell.angle_alpha   90.00
_cell.angle_beta   90.00
_cell.angle_gamma   90.00
#
_symmetry.space_group_name_H-M   'P 1'
#
loop_
_entity.id
_entity.type
_entity.pdbx_description
1 polymer ?
#
loop_
_entity_poly.entity_id
_entity_poly.type
_entity_poly.pdbx_seq_one_letter_code
_entity_poly.pdbx_strand_id
1 'polypeptide(L)'
;MKSVLFITAFLFVWLAQAAPAPDRCKTLTETQGGVQLQRIWLEQAGICMLSVSPTDAYKDMIYRDYVLTEDGMFMVFNAYGTDGQFGARDFFLFPRKQTVISHQWVPEKDELIIEHVTGDKFVFDVNKAVLKSISGAAKVVVDKVATNNKGGVSIVGYQGQILDVGFALNQDPAMIRSGNSVLTGAQRNCSLRNLDIFNYMSDGDVIFKFRKDTDFQRLVSSACR
;
A
#
# COMPACT_ATOMS: atom_id res chain seq x y z
N MET A 1 -29.83 -41.89 -46.94
CA MET A 1 -29.66 -40.42 -46.91
C MET A 1 -30.37 -39.89 -45.67
N LYS A 2 -29.64 -39.56 -44.61
CA LYS A 2 -30.18 -38.83 -43.45
C LYS A 2 -29.18 -37.71 -43.14
N SER A 3 -29.64 -36.48 -43.34
CA SER A 3 -28.85 -35.26 -43.34
C SER A 3 -28.27 -34.96 -41.96
N VAL A 4 -27.00 -34.59 -41.99
CA VAL A 4 -26.24 -33.96 -40.91
C VAL A 4 -26.74 -32.52 -40.78
N LEU A 5 -27.18 -32.12 -39.58
CA LEU A 5 -27.36 -30.72 -39.22
C LEU A 5 -26.52 -30.45 -37.97
N PHE A 6 -25.23 -30.17 -38.18
CA PHE A 6 -24.34 -29.65 -37.14
C PHE A 6 -24.65 -28.17 -36.97
N ILE A 7 -25.39 -27.82 -35.92
CA ILE A 7 -25.52 -26.43 -35.48
C ILE A 7 -24.27 -26.12 -34.67
N THR A 8 -23.29 -25.49 -35.31
CA THR A 8 -22.16 -24.85 -34.65
C THR A 8 -22.70 -23.63 -33.89
N ALA A 9 -22.99 -23.82 -32.60
CA ALA A 9 -23.14 -22.72 -31.66
C ALA A 9 -21.81 -21.97 -31.60
N PHE A 10 -21.76 -20.80 -32.25
CA PHE A 10 -20.68 -19.84 -32.11
C PHE A 10 -20.62 -19.40 -30.64
N LEU A 11 -19.72 -20.01 -29.89
CA LEU A 11 -19.24 -19.52 -28.60
C LEU A 11 -18.58 -18.16 -28.86
N PHE A 12 -19.36 -17.08 -28.76
CA PHE A 12 -18.82 -15.75 -28.48
C PHE A 12 -18.22 -15.80 -27.08
N VAL A 13 -16.97 -16.25 -26.99
CA VAL A 13 -16.11 -15.97 -25.85
C VAL A 13 -15.91 -14.46 -25.89
N TRP A 14 -16.73 -13.74 -25.13
CA TRP A 14 -16.47 -12.36 -24.78
C TRP A 14 -15.15 -12.37 -24.01
N LEU A 15 -14.06 -12.08 -24.71
CA LEU A 15 -12.83 -11.63 -24.11
C LEU A 15 -13.19 -10.31 -23.40
N ALA A 16 -13.54 -10.39 -22.12
CA ALA A 16 -13.57 -9.23 -21.26
C ALA A 16 -12.15 -8.65 -21.29
N GLN A 17 -11.93 -7.64 -22.13
CA GLN A 17 -10.72 -6.85 -22.07
C GLN A 17 -10.74 -6.17 -20.70
N ALA A 18 -9.76 -6.53 -19.86
CA ALA A 18 -9.49 -5.83 -18.61
C ALA A 18 -9.49 -4.32 -18.89
N ALA A 19 -10.18 -3.56 -18.05
CA ALA A 19 -10.32 -2.13 -18.29
C ALA A 19 -8.90 -1.51 -18.25
N PRO A 20 -8.51 -0.73 -19.27
CA PRO A 20 -7.19 -0.12 -19.27
C PRO A 20 -7.03 0.76 -18.03
N ALA A 21 -5.82 0.77 -17.46
CA ALA A 21 -5.51 1.64 -16.33
C ALA A 21 -5.92 3.09 -16.67
N PRO A 22 -6.59 3.80 -15.75
CA PRO A 22 -7.01 5.17 -16.01
C PRO A 22 -5.79 6.07 -16.23
N ASP A 23 -5.94 7.17 -16.97
CA ASP A 23 -4.82 8.08 -17.28
C ASP A 23 -4.06 8.58 -16.04
N ARG A 24 -4.74 8.70 -14.90
CA ARG A 24 -4.14 9.08 -13.61
C ARG A 24 -3.18 8.03 -13.04
N CYS A 25 -3.27 6.78 -13.50
CA CYS A 25 -2.48 5.63 -13.07
C CYS A 25 -1.84 4.92 -14.26
N LYS A 26 -1.22 5.67 -15.16
CA LYS A 26 -0.39 5.06 -16.21
C LYS A 26 0.72 4.23 -15.57
N THR A 27 0.85 2.99 -16.04
CA THR A 27 1.94 2.10 -15.63
C THR A 27 3.28 2.80 -15.82
N LEU A 28 4.11 2.71 -14.80
CA LEU A 28 5.43 3.32 -14.77
C LEU A 28 6.41 2.32 -14.18
N THR A 29 7.60 2.24 -14.76
CA THR A 29 8.76 1.63 -14.12
C THR A 29 9.96 2.52 -14.38
N GLU A 30 10.55 3.06 -13.33
CA GLU A 30 11.75 3.88 -13.38
C GLU A 30 12.80 3.32 -12.44
N THR A 31 14.06 3.47 -12.80
CA THR A 31 15.18 3.04 -11.97
C THR A 31 16.19 4.17 -11.89
N GLN A 32 16.57 4.55 -10.68
CA GLN A 32 17.63 5.53 -10.44
C GLN A 32 18.41 5.15 -9.18
N GLY A 33 19.73 5.09 -9.29
CA GLY A 33 20.61 4.64 -8.21
C GLY A 33 20.26 3.22 -7.76
N GLY A 34 20.05 3.07 -6.45
CA GLY A 34 19.61 1.83 -5.79
C GLY A 34 18.10 1.68 -5.70
N VAL A 35 17.29 2.53 -6.35
CA VAL A 35 15.82 2.49 -6.28
C VAL A 35 15.20 2.09 -7.60
N GLN A 36 14.25 1.15 -7.54
CA GLN A 36 13.24 0.91 -8.56
C GLN A 36 11.90 1.48 -8.08
N LEU A 37 11.30 2.34 -8.88
CA LEU A 37 9.98 2.92 -8.67
C LEU A 37 9.01 2.27 -9.65
N GLN A 38 7.90 1.71 -9.15
CA GLN A 38 6.89 1.10 -10.00
C GLN A 38 5.50 1.62 -9.68
N ARG A 39 4.74 2.04 -10.70
CA ARG A 39 3.32 2.39 -10.59
C ARG A 39 2.49 1.35 -11.32
N ILE A 40 1.50 0.77 -10.65
CA ILE A 40 0.56 -0.16 -11.25
C ILE A 40 -0.88 0.15 -10.84
N TRP A 41 -1.82 -0.19 -11.71
CA TRP A 41 -3.25 -0.12 -11.44
C TRP A 41 -3.73 -1.47 -10.88
N LEU A 42 -4.29 -1.44 -9.68
CA LEU A 42 -4.92 -2.61 -9.06
C LEU A 42 -6.38 -2.64 -9.48
N GLU A 43 -6.71 -3.45 -10.50
CA GLU A 43 -8.04 -3.45 -11.12
C GLU A 43 -9.15 -3.82 -10.12
N GLN A 44 -8.95 -4.88 -9.32
CA GLN A 44 -9.93 -5.34 -8.32
C GLN A 44 -10.21 -4.27 -7.26
N ALA A 45 -9.16 -3.59 -6.80
CA ALA A 45 -9.26 -2.54 -5.81
C ALA A 45 -9.63 -1.18 -6.43
N GLY A 46 -9.56 -1.02 -7.75
CA GLY A 46 -9.78 0.24 -8.45
C GLY A 46 -8.93 1.38 -7.87
N ILE A 47 -7.66 1.12 -7.56
CA ILE A 47 -6.71 2.09 -7.00
C ILE A 47 -5.37 2.04 -7.74
N CYS A 48 -4.71 3.18 -7.81
CA CYS A 48 -3.30 3.24 -8.16
C CYS A 48 -2.43 2.92 -6.94
N MET A 49 -1.37 2.15 -7.16
CA MET A 49 -0.29 1.97 -6.21
C MET A 49 1.04 2.42 -6.80
N LEU A 50 1.93 2.90 -5.92
CA LEU A 50 3.30 3.25 -6.22
C LEU A 50 4.20 2.49 -5.23
N SER A 51 5.09 1.65 -5.74
CA SER A 51 6.07 0.91 -4.93
C SER A 51 7.49 1.46 -5.10
N VAL A 52 8.24 1.44 -4.01
CA VAL A 52 9.66 1.78 -3.94
C VAL A 52 10.39 0.53 -3.46
N SER A 53 11.24 -0.02 -4.32
CA SER A 53 12.00 -1.25 -4.06
C SER A 53 13.50 -1.02 -4.28
N PRO A 54 14.38 -1.69 -3.51
CA PRO A 54 15.81 -1.65 -3.78
C PRO A 54 16.15 -2.47 -5.02
N THR A 55 17.04 -1.96 -5.87
CA THR A 55 17.42 -2.65 -7.13
C THR A 55 18.24 -3.90 -6.89
N ASP A 56 18.83 -4.07 -5.71
CA ASP A 56 19.67 -5.20 -5.35
C ASP A 56 19.00 -6.23 -4.44
N ALA A 57 17.67 -6.15 -4.28
CA ALA A 57 16.84 -7.10 -3.55
C ALA A 57 17.12 -8.58 -3.90
N TYR A 58 17.52 -8.85 -5.14
CA TYR A 58 17.77 -10.20 -5.66
C TYR A 58 19.04 -10.88 -5.11
N LYS A 59 19.93 -10.16 -4.42
CA LYS A 59 21.24 -10.71 -4.00
C LYS A 59 21.14 -11.67 -2.82
N ASP A 60 20.39 -11.29 -1.79
CA ASP A 60 20.21 -12.07 -0.56
C ASP A 60 18.73 -12.28 -0.20
N MET A 61 17.81 -11.65 -0.95
CA MET A 61 16.37 -11.65 -0.68
C MET A 61 16.03 -11.08 0.72
N ILE A 62 16.93 -10.27 1.30
CA ILE A 62 16.71 -9.55 2.54
C ILE A 62 16.55 -8.07 2.21
N TYR A 63 15.31 -7.64 2.01
CA TYR A 63 15.02 -6.27 1.58
C TYR A 63 13.73 -5.75 2.16
N ARG A 64 13.53 -4.44 2.01
CA ARG A 64 12.31 -3.75 2.38
C ARG A 64 11.77 -2.97 1.20
N ASP A 65 10.51 -3.20 0.89
CA ASP A 65 9.74 -2.46 -0.08
C ASP A 65 8.73 -1.56 0.64
N TYR A 66 8.38 -0.47 -0.02
CA TYR A 66 7.36 0.45 0.44
C TYR A 66 6.29 0.56 -0.63
N VAL A 67 5.03 0.51 -0.22
CA VAL A 67 3.90 0.67 -1.14
C VAL A 67 3.04 1.82 -0.64
N LEU A 68 2.71 2.75 -1.53
CA LEU A 68 1.80 3.85 -1.29
C LEU A 68 0.60 3.74 -2.23
N THR A 69 -0.61 4.02 -1.75
CA THR A 69 -1.85 3.87 -2.56
C THR A 69 -2.77 5.09 -2.50
N GLU A 70 -3.64 5.20 -3.50
CA GLU A 70 -4.60 6.32 -3.60
C GLU A 70 -5.61 6.37 -2.46
N ASP A 71 -5.87 5.25 -1.78
CA ASP A 71 -6.76 5.19 -0.63
C ASP A 71 -6.06 5.52 0.70
N GLY A 72 -4.79 5.93 0.67
CA GLY A 72 -4.06 6.46 1.80
C GLY A 72 -3.18 5.45 2.52
N MET A 73 -3.02 4.24 1.97
CA MET A 73 -2.15 3.22 2.54
C MET A 73 -0.68 3.60 2.33
N PHE A 74 0.10 3.35 3.38
CA PHE A 74 1.55 3.23 3.37
C PHE A 74 1.88 1.87 3.98
N MET A 75 2.28 0.93 3.15
CA MET A 75 2.67 -0.43 3.53
C MET A 75 4.19 -0.55 3.52
N VAL A 76 4.70 -1.27 4.51
CA VAL A 76 6.09 -1.68 4.63
C VAL A 76 6.14 -3.18 4.49
N PHE A 77 6.71 -3.65 3.40
CA PHE A 77 6.92 -5.06 3.13
C PHE A 77 8.38 -5.42 3.39
N ASN A 78 8.64 -6.52 4.09
CA ASN A 78 9.98 -7.04 4.31
C ASN A 78 10.06 -8.47 3.79
N ALA A 79 11.11 -8.78 3.04
CA ALA A 79 11.57 -10.14 2.81
C ALA A 79 12.74 -10.45 3.76
N TYR A 80 12.76 -11.67 4.32
CA TYR A 80 13.74 -12.06 5.36
C TYR A 80 14.79 -13.07 4.88
N GLY A 81 14.82 -13.37 3.58
CA GLY A 81 15.77 -14.31 2.99
C GLY A 81 15.17 -15.12 1.85
N THR A 82 15.90 -16.16 1.44
CA THR A 82 15.57 -17.00 0.30
C THR A 82 14.55 -18.11 0.60
N ASP A 83 14.17 -18.28 1.85
CA ASP A 83 13.16 -19.26 2.31
C ASP A 83 11.71 -18.82 2.02
N GLY A 84 11.54 -17.62 1.46
CA GLY A 84 10.24 -17.04 1.14
C GLY A 84 9.52 -16.45 2.35
N GLN A 85 10.17 -16.36 3.52
CA GLN A 85 9.58 -15.70 4.68
C GLN A 85 9.49 -14.19 4.44
N PHE A 86 8.30 -13.63 4.68
CA PHE A 86 8.06 -12.19 4.56
C PHE A 86 7.22 -11.66 5.71
N GLY A 87 7.07 -10.35 5.78
CA GLY A 87 6.10 -9.71 6.67
C GLY A 87 5.72 -8.33 6.17
N ALA A 88 4.50 -7.92 6.49
CA ALA A 88 3.94 -6.64 6.10
C ALA A 88 3.45 -5.86 7.32
N ARG A 89 3.56 -4.54 7.25
CA ARG A 89 2.94 -3.61 8.20
C ARG A 89 2.29 -2.47 7.44
N ASP A 90 1.04 -2.21 7.75
CA ASP A 90 0.25 -1.23 7.01
C ASP A 90 -0.20 -0.08 7.89
N PHE A 91 -0.10 1.12 7.32
CA PHE A 91 -0.61 2.34 7.89
C PHE A 91 -1.59 2.95 6.89
N PHE A 92 -2.75 3.44 7.35
CA PHE A 92 -3.57 4.36 6.54
C PHE A 92 -3.48 5.76 7.14
N LEU A 93 -3.14 6.75 6.32
CA LEU A 93 -2.90 8.13 6.75
C LEU A 93 -4.05 9.05 6.32
N PHE A 94 -4.46 9.94 7.22
CA PHE A 94 -5.57 10.88 7.01
C PHE A 94 -5.21 12.30 7.50
N PRO A 95 -5.83 13.35 6.92
CA PRO A 95 -6.82 13.31 5.84
C PRO A 95 -6.20 13.20 4.44
N ARG A 96 -6.90 12.53 3.52
CA ARG A 96 -6.58 12.50 2.09
C ARG A 96 -7.07 13.79 1.44
N LYS A 97 -6.14 14.55 0.87
CA LYS A 97 -6.36 15.89 0.28
C LYS A 97 -6.35 15.89 -1.25
N GLN A 98 -5.79 14.84 -1.85
CA GLN A 98 -5.72 14.66 -3.29
C GLN A 98 -5.96 13.19 -3.66
N THR A 99 -6.15 12.91 -4.95
CA THR A 99 -6.49 11.57 -5.45
C THR A 99 -5.35 10.90 -6.21
N VAL A 100 -4.20 11.56 -6.32
CA VAL A 100 -3.07 11.09 -7.14
C VAL A 100 -1.79 11.18 -6.32
N ILE A 101 -0.95 10.15 -6.44
CA ILE A 101 0.41 10.13 -5.89
C ILE A 101 1.37 10.65 -6.95
N SER A 102 2.12 11.69 -6.61
CA SER A 102 3.18 12.23 -7.48
C SER A 102 4.56 11.79 -6.96
N HIS A 103 5.57 11.86 -7.83
CA HIS A 103 6.95 11.61 -7.43
C HIS A 103 7.90 12.57 -8.15
N GLN A 104 9.05 12.81 -7.55
CA GLN A 104 10.11 13.64 -8.09
C GLN A 104 11.47 13.07 -7.65
N TRP A 105 12.35 12.84 -8.63
CA TRP A 105 13.77 12.61 -8.37
C TRP A 105 14.47 13.96 -8.12
N VAL A 106 15.33 14.00 -7.11
CA VAL A 106 16.09 15.18 -6.68
C VAL A 106 17.58 14.80 -6.68
N PRO A 107 18.22 14.73 -7.86
CA PRO A 107 19.57 14.17 -8.02
C PRO A 107 20.63 14.91 -7.20
N GLU A 108 20.47 16.22 -7.02
CA GLU A 108 21.40 17.03 -6.25
C GLU A 108 21.39 16.74 -4.73
N LYS A 109 20.43 15.94 -4.26
CA LYS A 109 20.33 15.50 -2.85
C LYS A 109 20.36 13.98 -2.69
N ASP A 110 20.50 13.23 -3.78
CA ASP A 110 20.31 11.77 -3.81
C ASP A 110 18.96 11.35 -3.18
N GLU A 111 17.89 12.09 -3.50
CA GLU A 111 16.56 11.90 -2.91
C GLU A 111 15.48 11.57 -3.95
N LEU A 112 14.59 10.65 -3.58
CA LEU A 112 13.29 10.44 -4.22
C LEU A 112 12.23 11.01 -3.28
N ILE A 113 11.43 11.95 -3.77
CA ILE A 113 10.32 12.52 -3.04
C ILE A 113 9.03 11.99 -3.64
N ILE A 114 8.19 11.35 -2.82
CA ILE A 114 6.83 10.93 -3.18
C ILE A 114 5.84 11.80 -2.42
N GLU A 115 4.96 12.49 -3.14
CA GLU A 115 3.84 13.22 -2.54
C GLU A 115 2.62 12.30 -2.48
N HIS A 116 2.28 11.91 -1.26
CA HIS A 116 1.19 11.01 -0.96
C HIS A 116 -0.17 11.70 -1.05
N VAL A 117 -1.26 10.92 -1.05
CA VAL A 117 -2.63 11.48 -1.14
C VAL A 117 -3.03 12.36 0.05
N THR A 118 -2.31 12.30 1.16
CA THR A 118 -2.47 13.25 2.29
C THR A 118 -1.85 14.63 2.04
N GLY A 119 -1.12 14.78 0.93
CA GLY A 119 -0.24 15.90 0.63
C GLY A 119 1.11 15.82 1.35
N ASP A 120 1.37 14.72 2.08
CA ASP A 120 2.65 14.55 2.77
C ASP A 120 3.74 14.02 1.84
N LYS A 121 4.96 14.48 2.06
CA LYS A 121 6.14 14.09 1.31
C LYS A 121 6.90 12.98 2.03
N PHE A 122 7.00 11.84 1.37
CA PHE A 122 7.85 10.73 1.75
C PHE A 122 9.18 10.88 1.03
N VAL A 123 10.26 11.00 1.79
CA VAL A 123 11.61 11.22 1.24
C VAL A 123 12.40 9.94 1.40
N PHE A 124 12.93 9.41 0.30
CA PHE A 124 13.73 8.20 0.24
C PHE A 124 15.17 8.52 -0.18
N ASP A 125 16.12 7.77 0.37
CA ASP A 125 17.50 7.72 -0.11
C ASP A 125 17.56 6.93 -1.42
N VAL A 126 18.02 7.58 -2.50
CA VAL A 126 18.06 6.99 -3.85
C VAL A 126 19.08 5.87 -3.98
N ASN A 127 20.09 5.82 -3.12
CA ASN A 127 21.14 4.79 -3.21
C ASN A 127 20.74 3.48 -2.53
N LYS A 128 19.79 3.52 -1.59
CA LYS A 128 19.43 2.35 -0.76
C LYS A 128 17.93 2.04 -0.70
N ALA A 129 17.08 2.85 -1.34
CA ALA A 129 15.63 2.76 -1.20
C ALA A 129 15.14 2.87 0.26
N VAL A 130 15.84 3.63 1.11
CA VAL A 130 15.48 3.75 2.54
C VAL A 130 14.65 5.01 2.78
N LEU A 131 13.51 4.86 3.44
CA LEU A 131 12.70 6.00 3.89
C LEU A 131 13.47 6.84 4.93
N LYS A 132 13.67 8.12 4.64
CA LYS A 132 14.37 9.09 5.51
C LYS A 132 13.39 9.87 6.38
N SER A 133 12.28 10.34 5.79
CA SER A 133 11.30 11.18 6.49
C SER A 133 9.92 11.16 5.84
N ILE A 134 8.90 11.49 6.62
CA ILE A 134 7.54 11.79 6.17
C ILE A 134 7.20 13.18 6.69
N SER A 135 6.77 14.10 5.83
CA SER A 135 6.31 15.41 6.31
C SER A 135 5.12 15.24 7.25
N GLY A 136 5.01 16.12 8.24
CA GLY A 136 4.00 15.98 9.29
C GLY A 136 4.35 14.96 10.37
N ALA A 137 5.30 14.04 10.18
CA ALA A 137 5.85 13.21 11.25
C ALA A 137 6.99 13.93 11.98
N ALA A 138 7.00 13.87 13.31
CA ALA A 138 8.13 14.37 14.10
C ALA A 138 9.39 13.51 13.91
N LYS A 139 9.21 12.20 13.75
CA LYS A 139 10.30 11.25 13.49
C LYS A 139 9.80 10.04 12.74
N VAL A 140 10.61 9.54 11.82
CA VAL A 140 10.48 8.19 11.24
C VAL A 140 11.70 7.38 11.68
N VAL A 141 11.47 6.22 12.28
CA VAL A 141 12.53 5.27 12.64
C VAL A 141 12.48 4.14 11.64
N VAL A 142 13.62 3.83 11.02
CA VAL A 142 13.77 2.71 10.09
C VAL A 142 14.90 1.82 10.57
N ASP A 143 14.53 0.69 11.18
CA ASP A 143 15.45 -0.33 11.67
C ASP A 143 15.89 -1.27 10.55
N LYS A 144 16.99 -1.99 10.77
CA LYS A 144 17.43 -3.07 9.88
C LYS A 144 16.30 -4.09 9.68
N VAL A 145 16.20 -4.68 8.48
CA VAL A 145 15.24 -5.75 8.22
C VAL A 145 15.53 -6.94 9.16
N ALA A 146 14.55 -7.27 10.01
CA ALA A 146 14.63 -8.36 10.98
C ALA A 146 13.22 -8.83 11.35
N THR A 147 13.04 -10.12 11.64
CA THR A 147 11.72 -10.70 11.95
C THR A 147 11.16 -10.25 13.31
N ASN A 148 11.99 -9.68 14.18
CA ASN A 148 11.64 -9.32 15.56
C ASN A 148 11.30 -7.83 15.78
N ASN A 149 11.28 -6.99 14.73
CA ASN A 149 11.06 -5.55 14.86
C ASN A 149 9.74 -5.04 14.27
N LYS A 150 8.75 -5.94 14.08
CA LYS A 150 7.38 -5.58 13.66
C LYS A 150 7.33 -4.67 12.43
N GLY A 151 8.02 -5.06 11.37
CA GLY A 151 8.11 -4.28 10.13
C GLY A 151 9.29 -3.31 10.10
N GLY A 152 9.85 -2.95 11.25
CA GLY A 152 11.07 -2.13 11.35
C GLY A 152 10.89 -0.68 10.91
N VAL A 153 9.65 -0.19 10.82
CA VAL A 153 9.32 1.21 10.55
C VAL A 153 8.36 1.72 11.62
N SER A 154 8.66 2.89 12.20
CA SER A 154 7.79 3.56 13.15
C SER A 154 7.63 5.03 12.79
N ILE A 155 6.37 5.51 12.76
CA ILE A 155 6.01 6.90 12.52
C ILE A 155 5.62 7.53 13.85
N VAL A 156 6.35 8.56 14.27
CA VAL A 156 6.18 9.19 15.59
C VAL A 156 5.72 10.65 15.42
N GLY A 157 4.71 11.04 16.18
CA GLY A 157 4.24 12.43 16.24
C GLY A 157 3.71 12.95 14.89
N TYR A 158 2.93 12.13 14.18
CA TYR A 158 2.31 12.54 12.92
C TYR A 158 1.18 13.55 13.14
N GLN A 159 1.19 14.64 12.38
CA GLN A 159 0.25 15.77 12.47
C GLN A 159 -1.13 15.49 11.84
N GLY A 160 -1.41 14.24 11.47
CA GLY A 160 -2.70 13.76 11.00
C GLY A 160 -3.26 12.64 11.89
N GLN A 161 -4.04 11.74 11.30
CA GLN A 161 -4.41 10.47 11.92
C GLN A 161 -3.70 9.31 11.21
N ILE A 162 -3.29 8.31 11.97
CA ILE A 162 -2.74 7.05 11.46
C ILE A 162 -3.61 5.91 11.94
N LEU A 163 -4.15 5.13 11.03
CA LEU A 163 -4.69 3.81 11.31
C LEU A 163 -3.58 2.78 11.09
N ASP A 164 -2.95 2.32 12.18
CA ASP A 164 -1.95 1.26 12.16
C ASP A 164 -2.66 -0.10 12.20
N VAL A 165 -2.61 -0.84 11.09
CA VAL A 165 -3.25 -2.16 10.97
C VAL A 165 -2.44 -3.24 11.71
N GLY A 166 -1.21 -2.90 12.11
CA GLY A 166 -0.28 -3.78 12.78
C GLY A 166 0.68 -4.45 11.82
N PHE A 167 1.38 -5.47 12.31
CA PHE A 167 2.35 -6.25 11.56
C PHE A 167 1.98 -7.72 11.57
N ALA A 168 2.14 -8.39 10.43
CA ALA A 168 1.96 -9.82 10.31
C ALA A 168 3.11 -10.48 9.52
N LEU A 169 3.44 -11.71 9.89
CA LEU A 169 4.38 -12.56 9.15
C LEU A 169 3.60 -13.41 8.15
N ASN A 170 4.18 -13.58 6.95
CA ASN A 170 3.68 -14.41 5.86
C ASN A 170 2.27 -14.04 5.34
N GLN A 171 1.79 -12.83 5.66
CA GLN A 171 0.55 -12.27 5.13
C GLN A 171 0.50 -10.76 5.39
N ASP A 172 -0.40 -10.09 4.67
CA ASP A 172 -0.84 -8.73 4.97
C ASP A 172 -1.70 -8.72 6.27
N PRO A 173 -1.45 -7.80 7.22
CA PRO A 173 -2.19 -7.72 8.49
C PRO A 173 -3.69 -7.36 8.32
N ALA A 174 -4.08 -6.66 7.25
CA ALA A 174 -5.48 -6.40 6.91
C ALA A 174 -6.25 -7.69 6.59
N MET A 175 -5.57 -8.74 6.11
CA MET A 175 -6.16 -10.07 5.90
C MET A 175 -6.56 -10.79 7.19
N ILE A 176 -6.06 -10.35 8.35
CA ILE A 176 -6.47 -10.90 9.64
C ILE A 176 -7.85 -10.34 9.99
N ARG A 177 -8.90 -11.04 9.55
CA ARG A 177 -10.30 -10.64 9.72
C ARG A 177 -10.71 -10.38 11.17
N SER A 178 -10.22 -11.19 12.10
CA SER A 178 -10.44 -11.03 13.54
C SER A 178 -9.52 -10.01 14.21
N GLY A 179 -8.61 -9.41 13.44
CA GLY A 179 -7.63 -8.44 13.92
C GLY A 179 -8.26 -7.09 14.28
N ASN A 180 -7.46 -6.26 14.94
CA ASN A 180 -7.81 -4.89 15.25
C ASN A 180 -6.72 -3.96 14.72
N SER A 181 -7.16 -2.86 14.14
CA SER A 181 -6.33 -1.72 13.76
C SER A 181 -6.40 -0.65 14.85
N VAL A 182 -5.30 0.07 15.08
CA VAL A 182 -5.21 1.15 16.06
C VAL A 182 -5.18 2.49 15.35
N LEU A 183 -6.24 3.28 15.50
CA LEU A 183 -6.27 4.66 15.07
C LEU A 183 -5.61 5.54 16.13
N THR A 184 -4.60 6.29 15.73
CA THR A 184 -3.90 7.28 16.56
C THR A 184 -4.05 8.66 15.93
N GLY A 185 -4.14 9.70 16.78
CA GLY A 185 -4.29 11.09 16.36
C GLY A 185 -4.32 12.03 17.57
N ALA A 186 -4.56 13.32 17.34
CA ALA A 186 -4.41 14.39 18.34
C ALA A 186 -5.25 14.24 19.63
N GLN A 187 -6.33 13.43 19.63
CA GLN A 187 -7.30 13.41 20.72
C GLN A 187 -7.37 12.08 21.50
N ARG A 188 -7.07 10.93 20.87
CA ARG A 188 -7.07 9.60 21.53
C ARG A 188 -6.59 8.49 20.60
N ASN A 189 -6.19 7.37 21.20
CA ASN A 189 -6.05 6.10 20.52
C ASN A 189 -7.40 5.36 20.51
N CYS A 190 -7.76 4.74 19.40
CA CYS A 190 -8.97 3.94 19.26
C CYS A 190 -8.66 2.61 18.57
N SER A 191 -9.20 1.52 19.11
CA SER A 191 -9.12 0.21 18.47
C SER A 191 -10.37 -0.01 17.61
N LEU A 192 -10.17 -0.37 16.34
CA LEU A 192 -11.21 -0.68 15.38
C LEU A 192 -11.02 -2.10 14.86
N ARG A 193 -12.11 -2.88 14.74
CA ARG A 193 -12.01 -4.24 14.20
C ARG A 193 -11.75 -4.17 12.69
N ASN A 194 -10.84 -5.00 12.18
CA ASN A 194 -10.54 -5.05 10.75
C ASN A 194 -11.81 -5.37 9.92
N LEU A 195 -12.70 -6.20 10.48
CA LEU A 195 -14.03 -6.48 9.93
C LEU A 195 -14.90 -5.26 9.65
N ASP A 196 -14.74 -4.18 10.39
CA ASP A 196 -15.52 -2.94 10.21
C ASP A 196 -14.84 -2.01 9.18
N ILE A 197 -13.55 -2.22 8.91
CA ILE A 197 -12.69 -1.33 8.11
C ILE A 197 -12.47 -1.83 6.68
N PHE A 198 -12.38 -3.15 6.51
CA PHE A 198 -12.02 -3.75 5.23
C PHE A 198 -13.13 -4.63 4.66
N ASN A 199 -13.20 -4.68 3.32
CA ASN A 199 -13.96 -5.66 2.56
C ASN A 199 -13.06 -6.85 2.25
N TYR A 200 -13.55 -8.06 2.53
CA TYR A 200 -12.86 -9.32 2.24
C TYR A 200 -13.50 -9.91 1.00
N MET A 201 -12.75 -9.91 -0.10
CA MET A 201 -13.19 -10.35 -1.41
C MET A 201 -13.14 -11.88 -1.50
N SER A 202 -13.91 -12.47 -2.43
CA SER A 202 -14.00 -13.92 -2.58
C SER A 202 -12.74 -14.57 -3.13
N ASP A 203 -11.89 -13.80 -3.80
CA ASP A 203 -10.58 -14.20 -4.32
C ASP A 203 -9.46 -14.12 -3.28
N GLY A 204 -9.77 -13.63 -2.07
CA GLY A 204 -8.81 -13.49 -0.97
C GLY A 204 -8.29 -12.07 -0.76
N ASP A 205 -8.59 -11.14 -1.69
CA ASP A 205 -8.12 -9.76 -1.59
C ASP A 205 -8.84 -9.00 -0.47
N VAL A 206 -8.16 -7.98 0.06
CA VAL A 206 -8.69 -7.12 1.11
C VAL A 206 -8.61 -5.67 0.68
N ILE A 207 -9.74 -4.98 0.71
CA ILE A 207 -9.87 -3.61 0.21
C ILE A 207 -10.37 -2.70 1.33
N PHE A 208 -9.72 -1.55 1.51
CA PHE A 208 -10.20 -0.53 2.44
C PHE A 208 -11.58 -0.01 2.03
N LYS A 209 -12.55 -0.05 2.94
CA LYS A 209 -13.96 0.25 2.63
C LYS A 209 -14.22 1.71 2.21
N PHE A 210 -13.41 2.64 2.71
CA PHE A 210 -13.78 4.05 2.71
C PHE A 210 -13.06 4.83 1.60
N ARG A 211 -13.79 5.09 0.52
CA ARG A 211 -13.32 5.99 -0.57
C ARG A 211 -13.30 7.46 -0.18
N LYS A 212 -14.12 7.86 0.80
CA LYS A 212 -14.21 9.22 1.33
C LYS A 212 -13.87 9.23 2.82
N ASP A 213 -13.06 10.21 3.23
CA ASP A 213 -12.68 10.37 4.63
C ASP A 213 -13.87 10.61 5.54
N THR A 214 -14.89 11.33 5.06
CA THR A 214 -16.14 11.57 5.79
C THR A 214 -16.83 10.29 6.23
N ASP A 215 -16.69 9.21 5.45
CA ASP A 215 -17.36 7.93 5.73
C ASP A 215 -16.56 7.15 6.78
N PHE A 216 -15.23 7.20 6.69
CA PHE A 216 -14.35 6.65 7.72
C PHE A 216 -14.55 7.38 9.05
N GLN A 217 -14.61 8.72 9.04
CA GLN A 217 -14.84 9.52 10.26
C GLN A 217 -16.20 9.23 10.92
N ARG A 218 -17.22 8.83 10.14
CA ARG A 218 -18.51 8.37 10.70
C ARG A 218 -18.35 7.05 11.47
N LEU A 219 -17.57 6.10 10.96
CA LEU A 219 -17.22 4.88 11.69
C LEU A 219 -16.43 5.22 12.96
N VAL A 220 -15.40 6.06 12.85
CA VAL A 220 -14.56 6.46 14.00
C VAL A 220 -15.42 7.12 15.08
N SER A 221 -16.32 8.01 14.71
CA SER A 221 -17.19 8.73 15.67
C SER A 221 -18.22 7.82 16.36
N SER A 222 -18.59 6.69 15.75
CA SER A 222 -19.51 5.73 16.37
C SER A 222 -18.79 4.72 17.24
N ALA A 223 -17.65 4.21 16.77
CA ALA A 223 -16.90 3.13 17.42
C ALA A 223 -15.98 3.62 18.55
N CYS A 224 -15.43 4.83 18.43
CA CYS A 224 -14.38 5.31 19.32
C CYS A 224 -14.87 6.18 20.48
N ARG A 225 -16.19 6.29 20.71
CA ARG A 225 -16.79 7.25 21.66
C ARG A 225 -16.17 7.25 23.05
#